data_AF-A0A2B7XS12-F1
#
_entry.id   AF-A0A2B7XS12-F1
#
_cell.length_a   1.000
_cell.length_b   1.000
_cell.length_c   1.000
_cell.angle_alpha   90.00
_cell.angle_beta   90.00
_cell.angle_gamma   90.00
#
_symmetry.space_group_name_H-M   'P 1'
#
loop_
_entity.id
_entity.type
_entity.pdbx_description
1 polymer ?
#
loop_
_entity_poly.entity_id
_entity_poly.type
_entity_poly.pdbx_seq_one_letter_code
_entity_poly.pdbx_strand_id
1 'polypeptide(L)'
;MEYQQLEHCFQLTPRGLLQVIEKLVRDRKAAEETASFALQAVHELENHILELNALLTEAQAAIENLTICNEASNTKPTNQLLPPQATWIVNNTWLSLAANNPLITDIEKKWQRGDTQYALALMDMYNREETNITAEDALRLRLLKSAIFHSIDDPAMSMQLADSVLRECNTRRVNDFVTFRQLGGIAHFLRGKNFLAVRDRRAAYMAFSHAMTAPGYEQQARRMKEVAWLWMVEAGQGQEHKHKEKSGGGYLPASKITASAVCNGDFEEISL
;
A
#
# COMPACT_ATOMS: atom_id res chain seq x y z
N MET A 1 -2.39 -43.37 -27.19
CA MET A 1 -1.63 -43.65 -28.42
C MET A 1 -1.08 -42.33 -28.95
N GLU A 2 0.07 -41.84 -28.47
CA GLU A 2 0.81 -40.73 -29.15
C GLU A 2 2.21 -40.43 -28.55
N TYR A 3 2.87 -41.42 -27.94
CA TYR A 3 4.25 -41.25 -27.42
C TYR A 3 5.28 -42.21 -28.05
N GLN A 4 4.86 -43.09 -28.97
CA GLN A 4 5.76 -44.06 -29.64
C GLN A 4 6.35 -43.59 -30.97
N GLN A 5 6.18 -42.32 -31.35
CA GLN A 5 6.79 -41.77 -32.59
C GLN A 5 8.04 -40.91 -32.35
N LEU A 6 8.54 -40.79 -31.12
CA LEU A 6 9.69 -39.94 -30.80
C LEU A 6 11.05 -40.65 -30.78
N GLU A 7 11.10 -41.98 -30.98
CA GLU A 7 12.35 -42.76 -30.93
C GLU A 7 13.01 -43.01 -32.29
N HIS A 8 12.47 -42.46 -33.38
CA HIS A 8 13.22 -42.40 -34.63
C HIS A 8 14.25 -41.27 -34.55
N CYS A 9 15.46 -41.67 -34.11
CA CYS A 9 16.68 -40.89 -34.04
C CYS A 9 16.79 -39.83 -35.14
N PHE A 10 16.47 -38.60 -34.77
CA PHE A 10 16.84 -37.41 -35.51
C PHE A 10 18.38 -37.35 -35.60
N GLN A 11 18.94 -37.70 -36.76
CA GLN A 11 20.21 -37.11 -37.17
C GLN A 11 19.92 -35.62 -37.47
N LEU A 12 19.77 -34.82 -36.41
CA LEU A 12 19.65 -33.37 -36.51
C LEU A 12 20.97 -32.87 -37.08
N THR A 13 20.99 -32.68 -38.39
CA THR A 13 22.05 -31.92 -39.04
C THR A 13 22.16 -30.56 -38.34
N PRO A 14 23.34 -29.91 -38.32
CA PRO A 14 23.50 -28.57 -37.76
C PRO A 14 22.43 -27.58 -38.26
N ARG A 15 21.98 -27.77 -39.51
CA ARG A 15 20.89 -27.00 -40.13
C ARG A 15 19.52 -27.28 -39.53
N GLY A 16 19.20 -28.55 -39.21
CA GLY A 16 17.96 -28.92 -38.53
C GLY A 16 17.90 -28.38 -37.10
N LEU A 17 19.03 -28.39 -36.38
CA LEU A 17 19.12 -27.81 -35.03
C LEU A 17 18.87 -26.30 -35.04
N LEU A 18 19.45 -25.59 -36.01
CA LEU A 18 19.24 -24.15 -36.18
C LEU A 18 17.75 -23.81 -36.38
N GLN A 19 17.05 -24.56 -37.24
CA GLN A 19 15.62 -24.36 -37.50
C GLN A 19 14.75 -24.58 -36.25
N VAL A 20 15.09 -25.58 -35.42
CA VAL A 20 14.39 -25.83 -34.15
C VAL A 20 14.62 -24.69 -33.16
N ILE A 21 15.85 -24.18 -33.06
CA ILE A 21 16.17 -23.04 -32.18
C ILE A 21 15.43 -21.77 -32.65
N GLU A 22 15.45 -21.46 -33.94
CA GLU A 22 14.72 -20.33 -34.50
C GLU A 22 13.21 -20.43 -34.28
N LYS A 23 12.66 -21.64 -34.36
CA LYS A 23 11.25 -21.89 -34.03
C LYS A 23 11.00 -21.65 -32.53
N LEU A 24 11.81 -22.22 -31.64
CA LEU A 24 11.66 -22.04 -30.20
C LEU A 24 11.77 -20.57 -29.77
N VAL A 25 12.67 -19.79 -30.37
CA VAL A 25 12.80 -18.35 -30.10
C VAL A 25 11.53 -17.59 -30.54
N ARG A 26 10.96 -17.93 -31.70
CA ARG A 26 9.70 -17.35 -32.16
C ARG A 26 8.54 -17.72 -31.25
N ASP A 27 8.41 -19.00 -30.89
CA ASP A 27 7.36 -19.51 -30.01
C ASP A 27 7.44 -18.86 -28.62
N ARG A 28 8.66 -18.72 -28.06
CA ARG A 28 8.91 -18.00 -26.80
C ARG A 28 8.47 -16.55 -26.89
N LYS A 29 8.87 -15.83 -27.95
CA LYS A 29 8.52 -14.42 -28.12
C LYS A 29 7.00 -14.23 -28.24
N ALA A 30 6.33 -15.09 -29.01
CA ALA A 30 4.86 -15.07 -29.12
C ALA A 30 4.17 -15.35 -27.77
N ALA A 31 4.71 -16.27 -26.97
CA ALA A 31 4.21 -16.54 -25.63
C ALA A 31 4.42 -15.35 -24.68
N GLU A 32 5.58 -14.68 -24.73
CA GLU A 32 5.86 -13.47 -23.94
C GLU A 32 4.91 -12.32 -24.31
N GLU A 33 4.66 -12.10 -25.61
CA GLU A 33 3.70 -11.10 -26.10
C GLU A 33 2.26 -11.43 -25.66
N THR A 34 1.85 -12.69 -25.76
CA THR A 34 0.53 -13.16 -25.32
C THR A 34 0.35 -12.98 -23.81
N ALA A 35 1.37 -13.31 -23.02
CA ALA A 35 1.35 -13.14 -21.58
C ALA A 35 1.27 -11.67 -21.18
N SER A 36 2.02 -10.80 -21.87
CA SER A 36 1.95 -9.34 -21.68
C SER A 36 0.55 -8.79 -21.97
N PHE A 37 -0.06 -9.23 -23.08
CA PHE A 37 -1.43 -8.83 -23.43
C PHE A 37 -2.44 -9.31 -22.40
N ALA A 38 -2.35 -10.56 -21.94
CA ALA A 38 -3.21 -11.10 -20.90
C ALA A 38 -3.08 -10.33 -19.58
N LEU A 39 -1.86 -9.95 -19.20
CA LEU A 39 -1.61 -9.16 -17.99
C LEU A 39 -2.21 -7.76 -18.08
N GLN A 40 -2.11 -7.11 -19.24
CA GLN A 40 -2.76 -5.83 -19.50
C GLN A 40 -4.28 -5.94 -19.40
N ALA A 41 -4.87 -6.98 -20.01
CA ALA A 41 -6.32 -7.22 -19.94
C ALA A 41 -6.79 -7.48 -18.50
N VAL A 42 -6.02 -8.23 -17.70
CA VAL A 42 -6.32 -8.42 -16.26
C VAL A 42 -6.30 -7.08 -15.53
N HIS A 43 -5.32 -6.21 -15.81
CA HIS A 43 -5.24 -4.90 -15.18
C HIS A 43 -6.43 -3.99 -15.56
N GLU A 44 -6.85 -4.01 -16.82
CA GLU A 44 -8.04 -3.29 -17.29
C GLU A 44 -9.32 -3.79 -16.61
N LEU A 45 -9.49 -5.12 -16.49
CA LEU A 45 -10.62 -5.71 -15.78
C LEU A 45 -10.61 -5.37 -14.28
N GLU A 46 -9.44 -5.38 -13.65
CA GLU A 46 -9.30 -4.95 -12.24
C GLU A 46 -9.72 -3.50 -12.04
N ASN A 47 -9.40 -2.61 -12.99
CA ASN A 47 -9.82 -1.21 -12.96
C ASN A 47 -11.34 -1.07 -13.14
N HIS A 48 -11.95 -1.80 -14.08
CA HIS A 48 -13.41 -1.79 -14.25
C HIS A 48 -14.15 -2.32 -13.01
N ILE A 49 -13.61 -3.33 -12.33
CA ILE A 49 -14.20 -3.83 -11.08
C ILE A 49 -14.16 -2.74 -9.98
N LEU A 50 -13.08 -1.96 -9.90
CA LEU A 50 -12.99 -0.86 -8.93
C LEU A 50 -14.00 0.24 -9.23
N GLU A 51 -14.14 0.61 -10.51
CA GLU A 51 -15.13 1.60 -10.93
C GLU A 51 -16.57 1.14 -10.60
N LEU A 52 -16.91 -0.11 -10.90
CA LEU A 52 -18.21 -0.68 -10.58
C LEU A 52 -18.48 -0.70 -9.06
N ASN A 53 -17.49 -1.05 -8.25
CA ASN A 53 -17.64 -1.05 -6.78
C ASN A 53 -17.81 0.37 -6.23
N ALA A 54 -17.14 1.37 -6.80
CA ALA A 54 -17.32 2.76 -6.42
C ALA A 54 -18.75 3.23 -6.73
N LEU A 55 -19.25 2.96 -7.95
CA LEU A 55 -20.62 3.26 -8.34
C LEU A 55 -21.66 2.54 -7.48
N LEU A 56 -21.40 1.27 -7.13
CA LEU A 56 -22.27 0.52 -6.23
C LEU A 56 -22.35 1.16 -4.84
N THR A 57 -21.19 1.57 -4.30
CA THR A 57 -21.10 2.23 -2.99
C THR A 57 -21.84 3.56 -3.00
N GLU A 58 -21.68 4.35 -4.07
CA GLU A 58 -22.41 5.61 -4.26
C GLU A 58 -23.92 5.40 -4.36
N ALA A 59 -24.36 4.39 -5.12
CA ALA A 59 -25.77 4.03 -5.24
C ALA A 59 -26.36 3.56 -3.89
N GLN A 60 -25.61 2.78 -3.12
CA GLN A 60 -26.03 2.34 -1.78
C GLN A 60 -26.17 3.53 -0.82
N ALA A 61 -25.20 4.44 -0.81
CA ALA A 61 -25.28 5.66 -0.01
C ALA A 61 -26.48 6.55 -0.42
N ALA A 62 -26.76 6.65 -1.71
CA ALA A 62 -27.94 7.37 -2.21
C ALA A 62 -29.25 6.73 -1.74
N ILE A 63 -29.34 5.40 -1.76
CA ILE A 63 -30.51 4.65 -1.27
C ILE A 63 -30.70 4.85 0.23
N GLU A 64 -29.64 4.74 1.03
CA GLU A 64 -29.71 4.97 2.48
C GLU A 64 -30.18 6.39 2.82
N ASN A 65 -29.67 7.40 2.11
CA ASN A 65 -30.12 8.77 2.28
C ASN A 65 -31.61 8.95 1.94
N LEU A 66 -32.11 8.26 0.92
CA LEU A 66 -33.54 8.29 0.55
C LEU A 66 -34.42 7.57 1.58
N THR A 67 -33.95 6.46 2.15
CA THR A 67 -34.66 5.73 3.21
C THR A 67 -34.76 6.57 4.48
N ILE A 68 -33.68 7.25 4.88
CA ILE A 68 -33.67 8.15 6.05
C ILE A 68 -34.63 9.34 5.85
N CYS A 69 -34.67 9.92 4.64
CA CYS A 69 -35.60 11.02 4.32
C CYS A 69 -37.08 10.57 4.36
N ASN A 70 -37.37 9.32 3.99
CA ASN A 70 -38.73 8.77 4.01
C ASN A 70 -39.19 8.37 5.43
N GLU A 71 -38.29 7.89 6.29
CA GLU A 71 -38.61 7.53 7.68
C GLU A 71 -38.74 8.77 8.60
N ALA A 72 -38.04 9.87 8.30
CA ALA A 72 -38.15 11.13 9.04
C ALA A 72 -39.53 11.80 8.94
N SER A 73 -40.41 11.36 8.03
CA SER A 73 -41.78 11.87 7.93
C SER A 73 -42.78 11.16 8.84
N ASN A 74 -42.43 10.02 9.45
CA ASN A 74 -43.36 9.22 10.25
C ASN A 74 -42.68 8.47 11.42
N THR A 75 -41.94 9.14 12.30
CA THR A 75 -41.81 8.71 13.72
C THR A 75 -41.01 9.71 14.56
N LYS A 76 -41.39 9.83 15.84
CA LYS A 76 -40.67 10.59 16.88
C LYS A 76 -39.19 10.19 16.94
N PRO A 77 -38.29 11.12 17.30
CA PRO A 77 -36.85 10.86 17.31
C PRO A 77 -36.53 9.85 18.42
N THR A 78 -36.39 8.60 18.03
CA THR A 78 -35.72 7.61 18.86
C THR A 78 -34.24 7.81 18.61
N ASN A 79 -33.46 8.01 19.68
CA ASN A 79 -32.01 8.09 19.65
C ASN A 79 -31.42 6.82 19.01
N GLN A 80 -31.39 6.74 17.69
CA GLN A 80 -30.58 5.79 16.98
C GLN A 80 -29.16 6.34 17.02
N LEU A 81 -28.33 5.71 17.87
CA LEU A 81 -26.88 5.84 17.78
C LEU A 81 -26.50 5.59 16.32
N LEU A 82 -25.96 6.62 15.66
CA LEU A 82 -25.34 6.44 14.35
C LEU A 82 -24.35 5.25 14.45
N PRO A 83 -24.29 4.37 13.43
CA PRO A 83 -23.26 3.34 13.39
C PRO A 83 -21.89 4.01 13.53
N PRO A 84 -20.95 3.42 14.30
CA PRO A 84 -19.67 4.06 14.55
C PRO A 84 -18.95 4.28 13.21
N GLN A 85 -18.68 5.54 12.88
CA GLN A 85 -18.00 5.88 11.63
C GLN A 85 -16.54 5.42 11.68
N ALA A 86 -16.02 4.98 10.52
CA ALA A 86 -14.63 4.59 10.38
C ALA A 86 -13.71 5.75 10.82
N THR A 87 -12.75 5.46 11.71
CA THR A 87 -11.91 6.49 12.34
C THR A 87 -10.44 6.21 12.09
N TRP A 88 -9.71 7.22 11.60
CA TRP A 88 -8.27 7.13 11.44
C TRP A 88 -7.55 7.26 12.80
N ILE A 89 -6.65 6.33 13.07
CA ILE A 89 -5.81 6.30 14.27
C ILE A 89 -4.41 6.78 13.89
N VAL A 90 -3.87 7.67 14.73
CA VAL A 90 -2.48 8.19 14.79
C VAL A 90 -1.85 8.48 13.42
N ASN A 91 -1.75 9.76 13.06
CA ASN A 91 -1.15 10.26 11.80
C ASN A 91 -1.70 9.57 10.54
N ASN A 92 -3.00 9.28 10.53
CA ASN A 92 -3.69 8.58 9.43
C ASN A 92 -2.96 7.27 9.01
N THR A 93 -2.45 6.53 10.00
CA THR A 93 -1.68 5.30 9.74
C THR A 93 -2.59 4.08 9.64
N TRP A 94 -3.67 4.06 10.43
CA TRP A 94 -4.57 2.93 10.52
C TRP A 94 -6.03 3.37 10.52
N LEU A 95 -6.90 2.63 9.82
CA LEU A 95 -8.34 2.87 9.80
C LEU A 95 -9.02 1.87 10.71
N SER A 96 -9.54 2.35 11.85
CA SER A 96 -10.39 1.55 12.73
C SER A 96 -11.80 1.50 12.14
N LEU A 97 -12.32 0.27 11.97
CA LEU A 97 -13.66 0.01 11.46
C LEU A 97 -14.52 -0.54 12.59
N ALA A 98 -15.79 -0.12 12.64
CA ALA A 98 -16.75 -0.61 13.63
C ALA A 98 -16.98 -2.14 13.56
N ALA A 99 -16.78 -2.71 12.36
CA ALA A 99 -16.91 -4.14 12.11
C ALA A 99 -15.65 -4.95 12.48
N ASN A 100 -14.60 -4.31 13.02
CA ASN A 100 -13.40 -5.02 13.44
C ASN A 100 -13.72 -5.98 14.60
N ASN A 101 -13.02 -7.12 14.60
CA ASN A 101 -13.09 -8.10 15.68
C ASN A 101 -12.79 -7.41 17.04
N PRO A 102 -13.55 -7.71 18.12
CA PRO A 102 -13.30 -7.17 19.46
C PRO A 102 -11.83 -7.23 19.89
N LEU A 103 -11.12 -8.28 19.46
CA LEU A 103 -9.70 -8.48 19.71
C LEU A 103 -8.84 -7.30 19.23
N ILE A 104 -9.13 -6.77 18.04
CA ILE A 104 -8.44 -5.64 17.43
C ILE A 104 -8.89 -4.33 18.10
N THR A 105 -10.18 -4.21 18.39
CA THR A 105 -10.78 -2.97 18.93
C THR A 105 -10.15 -2.54 20.26
N ASP A 106 -9.84 -3.47 21.17
CA ASP A 106 -9.23 -3.11 22.45
C ASP A 106 -7.79 -2.63 22.30
N ILE A 107 -7.05 -3.20 21.36
CA ILE A 107 -5.68 -2.78 21.04
C ILE A 107 -5.69 -1.39 20.39
N GLU A 108 -6.58 -1.17 19.42
CA GLU A 108 -6.80 0.12 18.76
C GLU A 108 -7.10 1.23 19.78
N LYS A 109 -8.03 0.99 20.71
CA LYS A 109 -8.39 1.96 21.76
C LYS A 109 -7.20 2.33 22.65
N LYS A 110 -6.34 1.36 22.99
CA LYS A 110 -5.14 1.60 23.81
C LYS A 110 -4.11 2.41 23.03
N TRP A 111 -3.85 2.03 21.79
CA TRP A 111 -2.94 2.78 20.93
C TRP A 111 -3.42 4.20 20.64
N GLN A 112 -4.72 4.40 20.40
CA GLN A 112 -5.32 5.72 20.19
C GLN A 112 -5.15 6.66 21.38
N ARG A 113 -5.03 6.13 22.61
CA ARG A 113 -4.76 6.89 23.83
C ARG A 113 -3.28 7.22 24.05
N GLY A 114 -2.40 6.74 23.16
CA GLY A 114 -0.95 6.87 23.30
C GLY A 114 -0.31 5.74 24.12
N ASP A 115 -1.07 4.74 24.58
CA ASP A 115 -0.56 3.61 25.37
C ASP A 115 0.10 2.55 24.47
N THR A 116 1.06 2.95 23.64
CA THR A 116 1.65 2.11 22.58
C THR A 116 2.29 0.82 23.12
N GLN A 117 3.03 0.90 24.22
CA GLN A 117 3.66 -0.29 24.83
C GLN A 117 2.62 -1.29 25.35
N TYR A 118 1.52 -0.78 25.89
CA TYR A 118 0.42 -1.63 26.37
C TYR A 118 -0.31 -2.30 25.20
N ALA A 119 -0.55 -1.56 24.11
CA ALA A 119 -1.13 -2.11 22.89
C ALA A 119 -0.25 -3.25 22.32
N LEU A 120 1.07 -3.09 22.29
CA LEU A 120 2.01 -4.15 21.87
C LEU A 120 2.00 -5.34 22.83
N ALA A 121 1.95 -5.11 24.15
CA ALA A 121 1.87 -6.19 25.13
C ALA A 121 0.60 -7.05 24.96
N LEU A 122 -0.55 -6.42 24.68
CA LEU A 122 -1.79 -7.14 24.38
C LEU A 122 -1.64 -8.04 23.14
N MET A 123 -1.00 -7.53 22.07
CA MET A 123 -0.74 -8.35 20.88
C MET A 123 0.13 -9.56 21.17
N ASP A 124 1.14 -9.40 22.01
CA ASP A 124 2.04 -10.49 22.38
C ASP A 124 1.34 -11.52 23.28
N MET A 125 0.37 -11.12 24.09
CA MET A 125 -0.50 -12.05 24.81
C MET A 125 -1.35 -12.90 23.86
N TYR A 126 -2.02 -12.27 22.89
CA TYR A 126 -2.85 -13.00 21.91
C TYR A 126 -2.05 -14.05 21.11
N ASN A 127 -0.78 -13.76 20.81
CA ASN A 127 0.11 -14.71 20.14
C ASN A 127 0.53 -15.89 21.04
N ARG A 128 0.52 -15.73 22.37
CA ARG A 128 0.96 -16.77 23.33
C ARG A 128 -0.17 -17.67 23.77
N GLU A 129 -1.38 -17.15 23.90
CA GLU A 129 -2.52 -17.86 24.49
C GLU A 129 -3.14 -18.93 23.57
N GLU A 130 -2.51 -19.29 22.44
CA GLU A 130 -3.05 -20.22 21.42
C GLU A 130 -4.54 -20.01 21.18
N THR A 131 -4.95 -18.73 21.15
CA THR A 131 -6.33 -18.39 20.90
C THR A 131 -6.70 -18.87 19.50
N ASN A 132 -7.94 -19.31 19.31
CA ASN A 132 -8.49 -19.74 18.00
C ASN A 132 -8.62 -18.54 17.05
N ILE A 133 -7.51 -17.87 16.76
CA ILE A 133 -7.42 -16.73 15.86
C ILE A 133 -7.46 -17.28 14.44
N THR A 134 -8.35 -16.73 13.62
CA THR A 134 -8.40 -17.06 12.21
C THR A 134 -7.12 -16.59 11.51
N ALA A 135 -6.76 -17.20 10.38
CA ALA A 135 -5.59 -16.74 9.61
C ALA A 135 -5.72 -15.25 9.19
N GLU A 136 -6.94 -14.82 8.91
CA GLU A 136 -7.28 -13.43 8.57
C GLU A 136 -7.03 -12.47 9.75
N ASP A 137 -7.51 -12.83 10.94
CA ASP A 137 -7.30 -12.02 12.15
C ASP A 137 -5.81 -11.96 12.53
N ALA A 138 -5.07 -13.05 12.35
CA ALA A 138 -3.62 -13.06 12.56
C ALA A 138 -2.88 -12.09 11.61
N LEU A 139 -3.32 -12.00 10.34
CA LEU A 139 -2.78 -11.02 9.40
C LEU A 139 -3.15 -9.58 9.77
N ARG A 140 -4.40 -9.33 10.17
CA ARG A 140 -4.83 -8.00 10.64
C ARG A 140 -4.05 -7.55 11.87
N LEU A 141 -3.85 -8.43 12.84
CA LEU A 141 -3.00 -8.16 14.01
C LEU A 141 -1.58 -7.79 13.61
N ARG A 142 -1.00 -8.51 12.65
CA ARG A 142 0.34 -8.22 12.14
C ARG A 142 0.42 -6.86 11.43
N LEU A 143 -0.62 -6.49 10.67
CA LEU A 143 -0.74 -5.17 10.05
C LEU A 143 -0.90 -4.06 11.09
N LEU A 144 -1.74 -4.26 12.11
CA LEU A 144 -1.86 -3.30 13.21
C LEU A 144 -0.53 -3.15 13.94
N LYS A 145 0.21 -4.26 14.17
CA LYS A 145 1.54 -4.21 14.79
C LYS A 145 2.52 -3.41 13.94
N SER A 146 2.48 -3.61 12.62
CA SER A 146 3.24 -2.83 11.64
C SER A 146 2.91 -1.33 11.72
N ALA A 147 1.62 -0.98 11.82
CA ALA A 147 1.17 0.41 11.96
C ALA A 147 1.67 1.05 13.27
N ILE A 148 1.63 0.30 14.37
CA ILE A 148 2.16 0.76 15.66
C ILE A 148 3.67 1.01 15.57
N PHE A 149 4.45 0.09 14.99
CA PHE A 149 5.90 0.28 14.82
C PHE A 149 6.24 1.51 13.97
N HIS A 150 5.44 1.80 12.94
CA HIS A 150 5.59 3.03 12.18
C HIS A 150 5.38 4.28 13.05
N SER A 151 4.37 4.27 13.94
CA SER A 151 4.08 5.42 14.81
C SER A 151 5.11 5.69 15.90
N ILE A 152 6.01 4.73 16.17
CA ILE A 152 7.13 4.91 17.12
C ILE A 152 8.47 5.05 16.39
N ASP A 153 8.43 5.49 15.12
CA ASP A 153 9.59 5.72 14.26
C ASP A 153 10.49 4.49 14.06
N ASP A 154 9.90 3.30 14.00
CA ASP A 154 10.58 2.07 13.58
C ASP A 154 10.05 1.57 12.22
N PRO A 155 10.41 2.25 11.11
CA PRO A 155 9.96 1.88 9.78
C PRO A 155 10.56 0.54 9.32
N ALA A 156 11.67 0.08 9.92
CA ALA A 156 12.31 -1.18 9.56
C ALA A 156 11.46 -2.39 10.03
N MET A 157 11.09 -2.40 11.31
CA MET A 157 10.19 -3.43 11.85
C MET A 157 8.80 -3.34 11.22
N SER A 158 8.29 -2.12 11.01
CA SER A 158 7.03 -1.90 10.31
C SER A 158 7.06 -2.51 8.90
N MET A 159 8.12 -2.26 8.12
CA MET A 159 8.28 -2.80 6.77
C MET A 159 8.37 -4.32 6.77
N GLN A 160 9.16 -4.92 7.67
CA GLN A 160 9.30 -6.37 7.77
C GLN A 160 7.95 -7.07 8.00
N LEU A 161 7.12 -6.51 8.88
CA LEU A 161 5.79 -7.05 9.18
C LEU A 161 4.85 -6.91 7.98
N ALA A 162 4.82 -5.74 7.33
CA ALA A 162 4.00 -5.51 6.14
C ALA A 162 4.40 -6.45 4.97
N ASP A 163 5.71 -6.62 4.73
CA ASP A 163 6.22 -7.56 3.71
C ASP A 163 5.86 -9.01 4.02
N SER A 164 5.89 -9.39 5.31
CA SER A 164 5.44 -10.72 5.71
C SER A 164 3.96 -10.95 5.42
N VAL A 165 3.11 -9.95 5.62
CA VAL A 165 1.68 -10.03 5.29
C VAL A 165 1.48 -10.14 3.78
N LEU A 166 2.22 -9.38 2.97
CA LEU A 166 2.13 -9.46 1.50
C LEU A 166 2.51 -10.84 0.97
N ARG A 167 3.60 -11.44 1.50
CA ARG A 167 3.99 -12.81 1.12
C ARG A 167 2.86 -13.80 1.40
N GLU A 168 2.27 -13.72 2.59
CA GLU A 168 1.20 -14.63 3.00
C GLU A 168 -0.10 -14.41 2.21
N CYS A 169 -0.47 -13.14 1.93
CA CYS A 169 -1.62 -12.81 1.08
C CYS A 169 -1.43 -13.37 -0.33
N ASN A 170 -0.23 -13.27 -0.91
CA ASN A 170 0.04 -13.80 -2.25
C ASN A 170 -0.06 -15.33 -2.30
N THR A 171 0.39 -16.04 -1.24
CA THR A 171 0.26 -17.49 -1.16
C THR A 171 -1.19 -17.93 -0.98
N ARG A 172 -1.99 -17.20 -0.20
CA ARG A 172 -3.37 -17.59 0.15
C ARG A 172 -4.44 -16.99 -0.78
N ARG A 173 -4.07 -16.14 -1.74
CA ARG A 173 -4.96 -15.42 -2.66
C ARG A 173 -5.92 -16.34 -3.43
N VAL A 174 -5.53 -17.60 -3.66
CA VAL A 174 -6.34 -18.60 -4.36
C VAL A 174 -7.59 -19.00 -3.58
N ASN A 175 -7.56 -18.94 -2.25
CA ASN A 175 -8.64 -19.43 -1.39
C ASN A 175 -9.68 -18.35 -1.07
N ASP A 176 -9.25 -17.09 -0.91
CA ASP A 176 -10.13 -15.96 -0.65
C ASP A 176 -9.52 -14.67 -1.24
N PHE A 177 -9.78 -14.48 -2.54
CA PHE A 177 -9.20 -13.37 -3.29
C PHE A 177 -9.56 -12.00 -2.71
N VAL A 178 -10.81 -11.82 -2.26
CA VAL A 178 -11.31 -10.51 -1.82
C VAL A 178 -10.61 -10.11 -0.53
N THR A 179 -10.66 -10.98 0.48
CA THR A 179 -10.07 -10.70 1.79
C THR A 179 -8.56 -10.47 1.71
N PHE A 180 -7.83 -11.35 1.02
CA PHE A 180 -6.36 -11.21 0.92
C PHE A 180 -5.94 -10.05 0.01
N ARG A 181 -6.75 -9.64 -0.97
CA ARG A 181 -6.51 -8.41 -1.74
C ARG A 181 -6.67 -7.16 -0.87
N GLN A 182 -7.68 -7.12 -0.01
CA GLN A 182 -7.90 -5.99 0.92
C GLN A 182 -6.73 -5.88 1.92
N LEU A 183 -6.37 -6.99 2.58
CA LEU A 183 -5.23 -7.02 3.50
C LEU A 183 -3.91 -6.66 2.79
N GLY A 184 -3.73 -7.12 1.55
CA GLY A 184 -2.60 -6.74 0.73
C GLY A 184 -2.55 -5.23 0.43
N GLY A 185 -3.69 -4.61 0.12
CA GLY A 185 -3.79 -3.16 -0.07
C GLY A 185 -3.41 -2.37 1.19
N ILE A 186 -3.87 -2.81 2.37
CA ILE A 186 -3.48 -2.20 3.66
C ILE A 186 -1.97 -2.36 3.91
N ALA A 187 -1.41 -3.53 3.62
CA ALA A 187 0.03 -3.77 3.74
C ALA A 187 0.82 -2.82 2.82
N HIS A 188 0.38 -2.64 1.58
CA HIS A 188 0.97 -1.68 0.64
C HIS A 188 0.87 -0.24 1.13
N PHE A 189 -0.22 0.14 1.79
CA PHE A 189 -0.36 1.47 2.39
C PHE A 189 0.73 1.72 3.45
N LEU A 190 0.91 0.76 4.37
CA LEU A 190 1.94 0.85 5.41
C LEU A 190 3.36 0.86 4.83
N ARG A 191 3.63 0.06 3.79
CA ARG A 191 4.91 0.14 3.05
C ARG A 191 5.13 1.52 2.46
N GLY A 192 4.11 2.13 1.87
CA GLY A 192 4.17 3.48 1.32
C GLY A 192 4.60 4.50 2.37
N LYS A 193 3.99 4.45 3.56
CA LYS A 193 4.37 5.31 4.69
C LYS A 193 5.82 5.07 5.13
N ASN A 194 6.24 3.80 5.25
CA ASN A 194 7.62 3.47 5.60
C ASN A 194 8.64 3.96 4.56
N PHE A 195 8.33 3.84 3.27
CA PHE A 195 9.18 4.36 2.20
C PHE A 195 9.30 5.88 2.23
N LEU A 196 8.22 6.60 2.56
CA LEU A 196 8.30 8.05 2.78
C LEU A 196 9.22 8.39 3.96
N ALA A 197 9.11 7.65 5.08
CA ALA A 197 9.96 7.87 6.25
C ALA A 197 11.46 7.71 5.91
N VAL A 198 11.82 6.73 5.07
CA VAL A 198 13.21 6.54 4.59
C VAL A 198 13.55 7.33 3.33
N ARG A 199 12.66 8.24 2.90
CA ARG A 199 12.81 9.12 1.72
C ARG A 199 12.94 8.39 0.36
N ASP A 200 12.53 7.13 0.27
CA ASP A 200 12.39 6.42 -1.01
C ASP A 200 11.04 6.76 -1.66
N ARG A 201 11.01 7.93 -2.29
CA ARG A 201 9.78 8.53 -2.85
C ARG A 201 9.18 7.71 -3.98
N ARG A 202 10.03 7.06 -4.79
CA ARG A 202 9.60 6.23 -5.92
C ARG A 202 8.93 4.95 -5.40
N ALA A 203 9.55 4.27 -4.44
CA ALA A 203 8.95 3.09 -3.84
C ALA A 203 7.65 3.43 -3.10
N ALA A 204 7.61 4.58 -2.41
CA ALA A 204 6.40 5.08 -1.76
C ALA A 204 5.25 5.29 -2.76
N TYR A 205 5.51 5.97 -3.89
CA TYR A 205 4.52 6.20 -4.94
C TYR A 205 3.92 4.89 -5.48
N MET A 206 4.77 3.91 -5.76
CA MET A 206 4.33 2.60 -6.24
C MET A 206 3.51 1.86 -5.18
N ALA A 207 3.96 1.88 -3.93
CA ALA A 207 3.27 1.24 -2.82
C ALA A 207 1.87 1.86 -2.59
N PHE A 208 1.75 3.19 -2.57
CA PHE A 208 0.44 3.84 -2.45
C PHE A 208 -0.46 3.60 -3.65
N SER A 209 0.09 3.44 -4.85
CA SER A 209 -0.71 3.07 -6.02
C SER A 209 -1.37 1.70 -5.86
N HIS A 210 -0.65 0.72 -5.30
CA HIS A 210 -1.24 -0.59 -4.98
C HIS A 210 -2.21 -0.55 -3.80
N ALA A 211 -2.01 0.38 -2.85
CA ALA A 211 -2.86 0.53 -1.68
C ALA A 211 -4.29 1.01 -1.99
N MET A 212 -4.49 1.65 -3.15
CA MET A 212 -5.80 2.21 -3.54
C MET A 212 -6.90 1.14 -3.65
N THR A 213 -6.55 -0.15 -3.74
CA THR A 213 -7.52 -1.25 -3.82
C THR A 213 -8.11 -1.65 -2.46
N ALA A 214 -7.61 -1.10 -1.35
CA ALA A 214 -8.14 -1.38 -0.01
C ALA A 214 -9.33 -0.46 0.32
N PRO A 215 -10.53 -1.02 0.62
CA PRO A 215 -11.69 -0.24 1.03
C PRO A 215 -11.39 0.66 2.23
N GLY A 216 -11.84 1.92 2.17
CA GLY A 216 -11.59 2.93 3.20
C GLY A 216 -10.20 3.59 3.14
N TYR A 217 -9.22 2.97 2.49
CA TYR A 217 -7.86 3.53 2.34
C TYR A 217 -7.67 4.33 1.05
N GLU A 218 -8.54 4.16 0.05
CA GLU A 218 -8.37 4.74 -1.29
C GLU A 218 -8.07 6.25 -1.29
N GLN A 219 -8.90 7.04 -0.62
CA GLN A 219 -8.74 8.50 -0.60
C GLN A 219 -7.40 8.90 0.06
N GLN A 220 -7.04 8.24 1.16
CA GLN A 220 -5.80 8.55 1.87
C GLN A 220 -4.59 8.08 1.07
N ALA A 221 -4.65 6.90 0.45
CA ALA A 221 -3.61 6.39 -0.44
C ALA A 221 -3.37 7.33 -1.63
N ARG A 222 -4.45 7.87 -2.23
CA ARG A 222 -4.36 8.87 -3.31
C ARG A 222 -3.63 10.13 -2.86
N ARG A 223 -4.02 10.70 -1.71
CA ARG A 223 -3.34 11.89 -1.14
C ARG A 223 -1.85 11.63 -0.89
N MET A 224 -1.52 10.49 -0.28
CA MET A 224 -0.12 10.16 0.03
C MET A 224 0.72 9.86 -1.22
N LYS A 225 0.10 9.28 -2.25
CA LYS A 225 0.70 9.09 -3.58
C LYS A 225 1.04 10.44 -4.24
N GLU A 226 0.16 11.42 -4.14
CA GLU A 226 0.40 12.79 -4.64
C GLU A 226 1.54 13.47 -3.89
N VAL A 227 1.62 13.32 -2.57
CA VAL A 227 2.76 13.81 -1.76
C VAL A 227 4.07 13.18 -2.22
N ALA A 228 4.09 11.85 -2.39
CA ALA A 228 5.27 11.14 -2.89
C ALA A 228 5.69 11.64 -4.29
N TRP A 229 4.72 11.92 -5.16
CA TRP A 229 4.95 12.49 -6.49
C TRP A 229 5.57 13.89 -6.44
N LEU A 230 5.00 14.81 -5.66
CA LEU A 230 5.50 16.17 -5.51
C LEU A 230 6.96 16.17 -5.03
N TRP A 231 7.27 15.34 -4.02
CA TRP A 231 8.63 15.21 -3.53
C TRP A 231 9.59 14.66 -4.59
N MET A 232 9.15 13.78 -5.50
CA MET A 232 10.01 13.34 -6.61
C MET A 232 10.34 14.49 -7.57
N VAL A 233 9.34 15.30 -7.92
CA VAL A 233 9.51 16.43 -8.86
C VAL A 233 10.46 17.49 -8.28
N GLU A 234 10.31 17.84 -7.01
CA GLU A 234 11.19 18.81 -6.34
C GLU A 234 12.65 18.33 -6.26
N ALA A 235 12.88 17.02 -6.04
CA ALA A 235 14.23 16.46 -6.08
C ALA A 235 14.88 16.57 -7.47
N GLY A 236 14.10 16.39 -8.53
CA GLY A 236 14.58 16.50 -9.91
C GLY A 236 15.05 17.92 -10.23
N GLN A 237 14.28 18.93 -9.81
CA GLN A 237 14.61 20.35 -10.02
C GLN A 237 15.86 20.78 -9.21
N GLY A 238 16.07 20.22 -8.02
CA GLY A 238 17.25 20.51 -7.19
C GLY A 238 18.57 19.98 -7.75
N GLN A 239 18.55 18.97 -8.65
CA GLN A 239 19.77 18.46 -9.29
C GLN A 239 20.21 19.28 -10.50
N GLU A 240 19.27 19.90 -11.23
CA GLU A 240 19.61 20.76 -12.38
C GLU A 240 20.31 22.07 -11.97
N HIS A 241 19.94 22.64 -10.83
CA HIS A 241 20.61 23.84 -10.32
C HIS A 241 22.05 23.58 -9.85
N LYS A 242 22.33 22.42 -9.25
CA LYS A 242 23.70 22.05 -8.85
C LYS A 242 24.63 21.73 -10.03
N HIS A 243 24.07 21.38 -11.19
CA HIS A 243 24.85 21.16 -12.41
C HIS A 243 25.20 22.47 -13.14
N LYS A 244 24.43 23.55 -12.96
CA LYS A 244 24.72 24.88 -13.54
C LYS A 244 25.75 25.71 -12.78
N GLU A 245 25.93 25.48 -11.47
CA GLU A 245 26.93 26.24 -10.69
C GLU A 245 28.38 25.71 -10.83
N LYS A 246 28.58 24.50 -11.37
CA LYS A 246 29.93 23.93 -11.57
C LYS A 246 30.61 24.30 -12.90
N SER A 247 29.98 25.11 -13.77
CA SER A 247 30.60 25.59 -15.02
C SER A 247 31.06 27.07 -14.98
N GLY A 248 30.88 27.77 -13.86
CA GLY A 248 31.33 29.16 -13.67
C GLY A 248 32.66 29.27 -12.93
N GLY A 249 33.73 28.67 -13.46
CA GLY A 249 35.10 28.84 -12.94
C GLY A 249 35.66 30.23 -13.26
N GLY A 250 35.28 31.24 -12.48
CA GLY A 250 35.86 32.58 -12.49
C GLY A 250 36.70 32.83 -11.23
N TYR A 251 37.97 33.14 -11.43
CA TYR A 251 39.04 33.29 -10.46
C TYR A 251 38.96 34.57 -9.58
N LEU A 252 39.45 34.45 -8.33
CA LEU A 252 40.01 35.46 -7.39
C LEU A 252 39.06 36.31 -6.50
N PRO A 253 39.57 36.89 -5.38
CA PRO A 253 40.21 36.23 -4.25
C PRO A 253 39.66 36.71 -2.88
N ALA A 254 40.18 36.10 -1.83
CA ALA A 254 39.83 36.28 -0.42
C ALA A 254 39.88 37.73 0.11
N SER A 255 38.87 38.10 0.89
CA SER A 255 38.99 39.08 1.97
C SER A 255 38.07 38.70 3.13
N LYS A 256 38.70 38.52 4.30
CA LYS A 256 38.10 38.31 5.62
C LYS A 256 37.14 39.43 5.99
N ILE A 257 35.96 39.10 6.53
CA ILE A 257 35.27 39.90 7.55
C ILE A 257 34.61 38.95 8.56
N THR A 258 34.92 39.19 9.84
CA THR A 258 34.38 38.57 11.07
C THR A 258 33.17 39.33 11.62
N ALA A 259 32.49 38.70 12.59
CA ALA A 259 31.41 39.19 13.49
C ALA A 259 29.99 38.87 12.97
N SER A 260 29.20 37.99 13.62
CA SER A 260 28.62 37.99 14.97
C SER A 260 27.16 38.46 14.96
N ALA A 261 26.29 37.46 15.12
CA ALA A 261 25.09 37.44 15.97
C ALA A 261 23.77 38.12 15.53
N VAL A 262 22.71 37.38 15.90
CA VAL A 262 21.38 37.84 16.38
C VAL A 262 20.18 37.74 15.42
N CYS A 263 19.29 36.82 15.81
CA CYS A 263 17.82 36.81 15.77
C CYS A 263 17.01 36.35 14.53
N ASN A 264 16.23 35.30 14.83
CA ASN A 264 14.78 35.16 14.68
C ASN A 264 14.18 34.97 13.28
N GLY A 265 13.37 33.92 13.18
CA GLY A 265 12.42 33.73 12.09
C GLY A 265 11.95 32.28 11.97
N ASP A 266 11.09 31.88 12.91
CA ASP A 266 10.02 30.89 12.80
C ASP A 266 10.04 29.95 11.59
N PHE A 267 10.36 28.67 11.84
CA PHE A 267 9.97 27.58 10.96
C PHE A 267 8.87 26.79 11.66
N GLU A 268 7.64 26.97 11.19
CA GLU A 268 6.50 26.14 11.56
C GLU A 268 6.79 24.68 11.23
N GLU A 269 6.59 23.88 12.26
CA GLU A 269 6.73 22.44 12.31
C GLU A 269 5.55 21.81 11.55
N ILE A 270 5.76 21.43 10.28
CA ILE A 270 4.87 20.49 9.61
C ILE A 270 5.15 19.11 10.23
N SER A 271 4.37 18.77 11.25
CA SER A 271 4.33 17.42 11.81
C SER A 271 3.81 16.44 10.75
N LEU A 272 4.66 15.48 10.39
CA LEU A 272 4.36 14.30 9.55
C LEU A 272 3.78 13.15 10.40
#